data_AF-A0A842RCY7-F1
#
_entry.id   AF-A0A842RCY7-F1
#
_cell.length_a   1.000
_cell.length_b   1.000
_cell.length_c   1.000
_cell.angle_alpha   90.00
_cell.angle_beta   90.00
_cell.angle_gamma   90.00
#
_symmetry.space_group_name_H-M   'P 1'
#
loop_
_entity.id
_entity.type
_entity.pdbx_description
1 polymer ?
#
loop_
_entity_poly.entity_id
_entity_poly.type
_entity_poly.pdbx_seq_one_letter_code
_entity_poly.pdbx_strand_id
1 'polypeptide(L)'
;MSSNLKVHFYFKIFNNIKSEDEVEEFAYLELKGLFGEVQPINNFYDVLTSTPLQSFTDEDIRIQDILTMELPYGKIQGYYGEKSDIIDLTNLVKRLAYTREIFVLMDKKAEPEALLNDLFPDAIIGKNVEFFEKEDKILFRFITNQYYLEKSEYISKLSRNEKEVDSNVEILGKHLIKNVYRVPPSSTLSIGKRLIDYFTIREEPSLYLNHYMHPYKGKFHPKMVRALLNYVYPKENGVILDNFSGSGTLLVEASYLGLDSLGVEINPLSTLMSNVKCNSVTIPVKKLKENIDEFMSLYANEVKLIKSKRAGQKLLIQSKFSSEEIDKEINAIADELENINKLNDKKHLVKEIILAKKCLNNISDEKSRNFMLLSISGTISDFLRRRKAEFIELLKDRVDDLYLRIYLFHKLNELLKIELGEAECFVGDTRDMEIIESDSVDGIVNSPPYSTALDYIKNDYPQLVLLGLVNSMDQLQEDMMGNPRINYDKDELRKRFKKEKEDPLEEIKNAQKYVGLLVNNGRENAGLRVYNFFIDMFHSLKEMYRVMKPKSKCAIVIGNNHFKVNDRYHEIENDEVLLEIGKSLGFKEDYVIKRELQKTSVGNIRKETILILEK
;
A
#
# COMPACT_ATOMS: atom_id res chain seq x y z
N MET A 1 -17.74 -29.86 39.01
CA MET A 1 -17.47 -28.42 38.82
C MET A 1 -16.97 -28.26 37.41
N SER A 2 -17.80 -27.73 36.51
CA SER A 2 -17.43 -27.42 35.14
C SER A 2 -16.35 -26.33 35.16
N SER A 3 -15.08 -26.70 34.97
CA SER A 3 -14.05 -25.72 34.66
C SER A 3 -14.45 -25.07 33.34
N ASN A 4 -14.87 -23.80 33.39
CA ASN A 4 -15.00 -23.01 32.19
C ASN A 4 -13.64 -23.04 31.51
N LEU A 5 -13.57 -23.66 30.33
CA LEU A 5 -12.38 -23.70 29.52
C LEU A 5 -11.92 -22.24 29.33
N LYS A 6 -10.68 -21.92 29.68
CA LYS A 6 -10.10 -20.63 29.38
C LYS A 6 -8.99 -20.83 28.39
N VAL A 7 -9.15 -20.23 27.22
CA VAL A 7 -8.10 -20.15 26.21
C VAL A 7 -7.46 -18.77 26.33
N HIS A 8 -6.15 -18.76 26.52
CA HIS A 8 -5.36 -17.55 26.75
C HIS A 8 -4.59 -17.19 25.49
N PHE A 9 -4.73 -15.94 25.03
CA PHE A 9 -4.08 -15.43 23.83
C PHE A 9 -3.10 -14.32 24.20
N TYR A 10 -1.87 -14.44 23.72
CA TYR A 10 -0.84 -13.42 23.87
C TYR A 10 -0.36 -12.99 22.49
N PHE A 11 -0.65 -11.74 22.14
CA PHE A 11 -0.30 -11.13 20.88
C PHE A 11 1.00 -10.36 21.05
N LYS A 12 2.11 -10.91 20.56
CA LYS A 12 3.41 -10.25 20.59
C LYS A 12 3.57 -9.35 19.37
N ILE A 13 3.81 -8.08 19.63
CA ILE A 13 3.94 -7.06 18.59
C ILE A 13 5.30 -7.19 17.88
N PHE A 14 5.40 -6.62 16.69
CA PHE A 14 6.66 -6.50 15.97
C PHE A 14 7.73 -5.72 16.74
N ASN A 15 9.00 -6.03 16.46
CA ASN A 15 10.16 -5.38 17.06
C ASN A 15 10.68 -4.14 16.31
N ASN A 16 10.04 -3.80 15.19
CA ASN A 16 10.45 -2.75 14.26
C ASN A 16 9.46 -1.58 14.19
N ILE A 17 8.56 -1.43 15.16
CA ILE A 17 7.61 -0.32 15.30
C ILE A 17 8.31 1.05 15.24
N LYS A 18 7.71 2.01 14.54
CA LYS A 18 8.25 3.36 14.32
C LYS A 18 7.76 4.40 15.31
N SER A 19 6.55 4.25 15.86
CA SER A 19 5.93 5.23 16.77
C SER A 19 5.03 4.56 17.80
N GLU A 20 4.84 5.20 18.96
CA GLU A 20 3.94 4.70 20.02
C GLU A 20 2.50 4.55 19.52
N ASP A 21 2.01 5.47 18.68
CA ASP A 21 0.67 5.41 18.07
C ASP A 21 0.42 4.09 17.30
N GLU A 22 1.45 3.47 16.72
CA GLU A 22 1.29 2.20 16.00
C GLU A 22 0.93 1.05 16.92
N VAL A 23 1.34 1.15 18.18
CA VAL A 23 1.10 0.14 19.21
C VAL A 23 -0.13 0.49 20.02
N GLU A 24 -0.24 1.72 20.48
CA GLU A 24 -1.31 2.17 21.36
C GLU A 24 -2.66 2.29 20.61
N GLU A 25 -2.63 2.69 19.34
CA GLU A 25 -3.84 2.92 18.56
C GLU A 25 -4.03 1.82 17.51
N PHE A 26 -3.11 1.64 16.56
CA PHE A 26 -3.36 0.73 15.43
C PHE A 26 -3.42 -0.74 15.85
N ALA A 27 -2.44 -1.23 16.61
CA ALA A 27 -2.43 -2.60 17.08
C ALA A 27 -3.62 -2.91 18.00
N TYR A 28 -4.03 -1.94 18.85
CA TYR A 28 -5.23 -2.08 19.68
C TYR A 28 -6.51 -2.14 18.84
N LEU A 29 -6.70 -1.19 17.92
CA LEU A 29 -7.92 -1.10 17.11
C LEU A 29 -8.10 -2.32 16.20
N GLU A 30 -7.04 -2.84 15.57
CA GLU A 30 -7.17 -4.04 14.75
C GLU A 30 -7.52 -5.29 15.59
N LEU A 31 -6.94 -5.44 16.79
CA LEU A 31 -7.27 -6.52 17.71
C LEU A 31 -8.69 -6.37 18.25
N LYS A 32 -9.10 -5.14 18.56
CA LYS A 32 -10.48 -4.85 18.96
C LYS A 32 -11.48 -5.23 17.87
N GLY A 33 -11.15 -4.95 16.61
CA GLY A 33 -11.98 -5.32 15.46
C GLY A 33 -12.07 -6.82 15.23
N LEU A 34 -10.92 -7.53 15.24
CA LEU A 34 -10.84 -8.94 14.86
C LEU A 34 -11.04 -9.94 16.01
N PHE A 35 -10.59 -9.59 17.21
CA PHE A 35 -10.62 -10.45 18.40
C PHE A 35 -11.62 -9.96 19.45
N GLY A 36 -11.77 -8.65 19.61
CA GLY A 36 -12.53 -8.01 20.68
C GLY A 36 -11.63 -7.37 21.74
N GLU A 37 -12.16 -7.14 22.94
CA GLU A 37 -11.40 -6.44 23.99
C GLU A 37 -10.13 -7.22 24.41
N VAL A 38 -9.02 -6.48 24.49
CA VAL A 38 -7.70 -6.97 24.86
C VAL A 38 -7.06 -6.03 25.89
N GLN A 39 -6.10 -6.53 26.67
CA GLN A 39 -5.37 -5.77 27.69
C GLN A 39 -3.91 -5.61 27.27
N PRO A 40 -3.30 -4.42 27.45
CA PRO A 40 -1.91 -4.21 27.08
C PRO A 40 -0.96 -5.00 27.99
N ILE A 41 0.06 -5.61 27.38
CA ILE A 41 1.19 -6.22 28.06
C ILE A 41 2.35 -5.24 28.01
N ASN A 42 2.73 -4.67 29.15
CA ASN A 42 3.85 -3.74 29.20
C ASN A 42 5.20 -4.47 29.09
N ASN A 43 5.32 -5.61 29.77
CA ASN A 43 6.52 -6.44 29.75
C ASN A 43 6.13 -7.91 29.75
N PHE A 44 6.61 -8.67 28.76
CA PHE A 44 6.35 -10.10 28.69
C PHE A 44 6.97 -10.88 29.85
N TYR A 45 7.98 -10.33 30.55
CA TYR A 45 8.48 -10.90 31.80
C TYR A 45 7.38 -11.04 32.85
N ASP A 46 6.55 -10.01 33.02
CA ASP A 46 5.49 -10.00 34.04
C ASP A 46 4.49 -11.14 33.79
N VAL A 47 4.17 -11.38 32.51
CA VAL A 47 3.29 -12.47 32.07
C VAL A 47 3.96 -13.84 32.28
N LEU A 48 5.24 -13.99 31.94
CA LEU A 48 6.00 -15.25 32.09
C LEU A 48 6.09 -15.72 33.54
N THR A 49 6.08 -14.80 34.50
CA THR A 49 6.14 -15.15 35.94
C THR A 49 4.80 -15.56 36.52
N SER A 50 3.73 -15.53 35.73
CA SER A 50 2.36 -15.82 36.16
C SER A 50 1.78 -17.06 35.47
N THR A 51 0.92 -17.79 36.19
CA THR A 51 0.11 -18.86 35.61
C THR A 51 -0.92 -18.25 34.65
N PRO A 52 -1.16 -18.83 33.46
CA PRO A 52 -0.73 -20.17 33.06
C PRO A 52 0.60 -20.27 32.30
N LEU A 53 1.20 -19.16 31.85
CA LEU A 53 2.39 -19.20 30.98
C LEU A 53 3.64 -19.72 31.71
N GLN A 54 3.74 -19.50 33.02
CA GLN A 54 4.81 -19.99 33.90
C GLN A 54 5.03 -21.52 33.80
N SER A 55 4.00 -22.29 33.44
CA SER A 55 4.12 -23.75 33.27
C SER A 55 5.09 -24.16 32.14
N PHE A 56 5.50 -23.23 31.27
CA PHE A 56 6.37 -23.49 30.10
C PHE A 56 7.75 -22.81 30.22
N THR A 57 8.22 -22.52 31.43
CA THR A 57 9.48 -21.77 31.66
C THR A 57 10.59 -22.56 32.36
N ASP A 58 10.56 -23.88 32.32
CA ASP A 58 11.56 -24.75 32.97
C ASP A 58 12.74 -25.10 32.05
N GLU A 59 13.54 -26.11 32.42
CA GLU A 59 14.69 -26.54 31.62
C GLU A 59 14.31 -27.33 30.36
N ASP A 60 13.15 -27.99 30.36
CA ASP A 60 12.67 -28.78 29.22
C ASP A 60 12.07 -27.87 28.15
N ILE A 61 11.26 -26.90 28.59
CA ILE A 61 10.58 -25.93 27.73
C ILE A 61 10.98 -24.53 28.18
N ARG A 62 11.69 -23.83 27.30
CA ARG A 62 12.22 -22.48 27.55
C ARG A 62 11.45 -21.42 26.77
N ILE A 63 10.14 -21.29 26.99
CA ILE A 63 9.34 -20.30 26.24
C ILE A 63 9.83 -18.87 26.47
N GLN A 64 10.46 -18.59 27.61
CA GLN A 64 11.11 -17.31 27.90
C GLN A 64 12.17 -16.95 26.86
N ASP A 65 12.91 -17.91 26.31
CA ASP A 65 13.95 -17.64 25.31
C ASP A 65 13.32 -17.23 23.96
N ILE A 66 12.14 -17.76 23.66
CA ILE A 66 11.39 -17.48 22.42
C ILE A 66 10.59 -16.19 22.54
N LEU A 67 9.83 -16.03 23.63
CA LEU A 67 8.95 -14.90 23.85
C LEU A 67 9.75 -13.60 24.02
N THR A 68 10.92 -13.67 24.67
CA THR A 68 11.82 -12.50 24.82
C THR A 68 12.75 -12.28 23.63
N MET A 69 12.78 -13.19 22.65
CA MET A 69 13.53 -13.00 21.42
C MET A 69 12.99 -11.80 20.65
N GLU A 70 13.83 -10.79 20.45
CA GLU A 70 13.46 -9.58 19.73
C GLU A 70 12.20 -8.90 20.29
N LEU A 71 12.23 -8.52 21.58
CA LEU A 71 11.13 -7.74 22.17
C LEU A 71 10.92 -6.38 21.46
N PRO A 72 9.65 -5.92 21.37
CA PRO A 72 9.31 -4.58 20.88
C PRO A 72 9.96 -3.45 21.65
N TYR A 73 10.14 -2.33 20.95
CA TYR A 73 10.40 -1.05 21.61
C TYR A 73 9.10 -0.45 22.14
N GLY A 74 9.22 0.47 23.09
CA GLY A 74 8.08 1.17 23.68
C GLY A 74 7.54 0.50 24.94
N LYS A 75 6.52 1.12 25.51
CA LYS A 75 5.92 0.73 26.79
C LYS A 75 5.07 -0.52 26.71
N ILE A 76 4.43 -0.76 25.56
CA ILE A 76 3.55 -1.90 25.31
C ILE A 76 4.28 -2.88 24.38
N GLN A 77 4.52 -4.10 24.86
CA GLN A 77 5.18 -5.17 24.09
C GLN A 77 4.17 -6.10 23.40
N GLY A 78 2.92 -6.08 23.82
CA GLY A 78 1.90 -6.96 23.28
C GLY A 78 0.53 -6.71 23.87
N TYR A 79 -0.39 -7.61 23.56
CA TYR A 79 -1.74 -7.61 24.09
C TYR A 79 -2.12 -9.01 24.60
N TYR A 80 -3.00 -9.03 25.59
CA TYR A 80 -3.55 -10.22 26.20
C TYR A 80 -5.06 -10.29 26.00
N GLY A 81 -5.56 -11.48 25.69
CA GLY A 81 -6.99 -11.75 25.58
C GLY A 81 -7.37 -13.13 26.11
N GLU A 82 -8.64 -13.29 26.47
CA GLU A 82 -9.21 -14.57 26.91
C GLU A 82 -10.47 -14.90 26.11
N LYS A 83 -10.68 -16.19 25.83
CA LYS A 83 -11.95 -16.73 25.32
C LYS A 83 -12.40 -17.93 26.14
N SER A 84 -13.71 -18.16 26.19
CA SER A 84 -14.30 -19.34 26.84
C SER A 84 -14.10 -20.63 26.06
N ASP A 85 -13.76 -20.51 24.77
CA ASP A 85 -13.65 -21.63 23.85
C ASP A 85 -12.54 -21.37 22.83
N ILE A 86 -12.13 -22.43 22.14
CA ILE A 86 -11.24 -22.34 20.98
C ILE A 86 -11.93 -21.52 19.90
N ILE A 87 -11.17 -20.64 19.24
CA ILE A 87 -11.63 -19.85 18.10
C ILE A 87 -10.73 -20.13 16.90
N ASP A 88 -11.28 -20.01 15.70
CA ASP A 88 -10.51 -20.04 14.45
C ASP A 88 -9.63 -18.79 14.37
N LEU A 89 -8.32 -19.01 14.30
CA LEU A 89 -7.28 -17.98 14.21
C LEU A 89 -6.97 -17.56 12.78
N THR A 90 -7.60 -18.16 11.77
CA THR A 90 -7.31 -17.90 10.34
C THR A 90 -7.30 -16.40 10.04
N ASN A 91 -8.33 -15.67 10.48
CA ASN A 91 -8.38 -14.21 10.31
C ASN A 91 -7.26 -13.49 11.09
N LEU A 92 -6.95 -13.90 12.32
CA LEU A 92 -5.92 -13.24 13.11
C LEU A 92 -4.53 -13.46 12.51
N VAL A 93 -4.20 -14.69 12.11
CA VAL A 93 -2.91 -15.04 11.49
C VAL A 93 -2.74 -14.37 10.14
N LYS A 94 -3.79 -14.37 9.30
CA LYS A 94 -3.71 -13.82 7.93
C LYS A 94 -3.77 -12.29 7.91
N ARG A 95 -4.51 -11.66 8.83
CA ARG A 95 -4.85 -10.23 8.72
C ARG A 95 -4.09 -9.28 9.64
N LEU A 96 -3.64 -9.71 10.82
CA LEU A 96 -3.02 -8.78 11.78
C LEU A 96 -1.75 -8.14 11.19
N ALA A 97 -1.65 -6.82 11.33
CA ALA A 97 -0.58 -5.99 10.80
C ALA A 97 0.52 -5.73 11.84
N TYR A 98 0.19 -5.45 13.09
CA TYR A 98 1.18 -5.09 14.11
C TYR A 98 1.51 -6.23 15.08
N THR A 99 0.76 -7.33 15.04
CA THR A 99 1.10 -8.55 15.76
C THR A 99 2.02 -9.44 14.93
N ARG A 100 3.19 -9.78 15.45
CA ARG A 100 4.16 -10.68 14.81
C ARG A 100 3.88 -12.14 15.11
N GLU A 101 3.52 -12.42 16.36
CA GLU A 101 3.38 -13.77 16.87
C GLU A 101 2.15 -13.85 17.79
N ILE A 102 1.41 -14.95 17.70
CA ILE A 102 0.26 -15.24 18.57
C ILE A 102 0.60 -16.49 19.37
N PHE A 103 0.58 -16.38 20.69
CA PHE A 103 0.73 -17.52 21.59
C PHE A 103 -0.64 -17.89 22.15
N VAL A 104 -1.01 -19.17 22.02
CA VAL A 104 -2.32 -19.67 22.46
C VAL A 104 -2.13 -20.81 23.42
N LEU A 105 -2.55 -20.59 24.67
CA LEU A 105 -2.43 -21.56 25.76
C LEU A 105 -3.81 -22.09 26.13
N MET A 106 -3.92 -23.41 26.22
CA MET A 106 -5.13 -24.11 26.65
C MET A 106 -4.82 -25.46 27.30
N ASP A 107 -5.84 -26.08 27.89
CA ASP A 107 -5.77 -27.48 28.35
C ASP A 107 -5.67 -28.43 27.15
N LYS A 108 -4.77 -29.41 27.21
CA LYS A 108 -4.61 -30.45 26.19
C LYS A 108 -5.74 -31.49 26.31
N LYS A 109 -6.82 -31.30 25.54
CA LYS A 109 -7.97 -32.21 25.51
C LYS A 109 -7.99 -33.17 24.32
N ALA A 110 -7.15 -32.93 23.33
CA ALA A 110 -7.00 -33.75 22.13
C ALA A 110 -5.53 -33.74 21.68
N GLU A 111 -5.21 -34.51 20.64
CA GLU A 111 -3.88 -34.48 20.05
C GLU A 111 -3.58 -33.10 19.44
N PRO A 112 -2.32 -32.63 19.50
CA PRO A 112 -1.91 -31.31 19.02
C PRO A 112 -2.37 -31.02 17.59
N GLU A 113 -2.30 -32.00 16.68
CA GLU A 113 -2.68 -31.84 15.28
C GLU A 113 -4.17 -31.60 15.09
N ALA A 114 -5.03 -32.22 15.92
CA ALA A 114 -6.47 -32.00 15.87
C ALA A 114 -6.82 -30.57 16.37
N LEU A 115 -6.23 -30.17 17.50
CA LEU A 115 -6.39 -28.81 18.03
C LEU A 115 -5.86 -27.75 17.06
N LEU A 116 -4.73 -28.05 16.40
CA LEU A 116 -4.14 -27.16 15.41
C LEU A 116 -5.03 -27.01 14.18
N ASN A 117 -5.67 -28.08 13.71
CA ASN A 117 -6.62 -28.00 12.61
C ASN A 117 -7.85 -27.15 12.96
N ASP A 118 -8.33 -27.22 14.21
CA ASP A 118 -9.44 -26.38 14.69
C ASP A 118 -9.03 -24.91 14.87
N LEU A 119 -7.77 -24.65 15.27
CA LEU A 119 -7.23 -23.31 15.45
C LEU A 119 -6.84 -22.64 14.13
N PHE A 120 -6.16 -23.35 13.24
CA PHE A 120 -5.62 -22.81 12.00
C PHE A 120 -5.33 -23.94 10.99
N PRO A 121 -6.27 -24.27 10.10
CA PRO A 121 -6.12 -25.35 9.12
C PRO A 121 -4.91 -25.21 8.17
N ASP A 122 -4.50 -23.97 7.87
CA ASP A 122 -3.36 -23.67 6.98
C ASP A 122 -1.99 -23.74 7.69
N ALA A 123 -1.96 -24.28 8.91
CA ALA A 123 -0.75 -24.45 9.69
C ALA A 123 0.25 -25.42 9.03
N ILE A 124 1.52 -25.00 9.02
CA ILE A 124 2.67 -25.79 8.58
C ILE A 124 3.69 -25.81 9.72
N ILE A 125 3.71 -26.92 10.45
CA ILE A 125 4.59 -27.15 11.60
C ILE A 125 6.05 -26.95 11.21
N GLY A 126 6.78 -26.19 12.03
CA GLY A 126 8.19 -25.86 11.80
C GLY A 126 8.41 -24.76 10.75
N LYS A 127 7.33 -24.15 10.24
CA LYS A 127 7.37 -22.94 9.40
C LYS A 127 6.60 -21.77 10.03
N ASN A 128 5.27 -21.84 10.04
CA ASN A 128 4.39 -20.77 10.56
C ASN A 128 3.74 -21.13 11.91
N VAL A 129 3.94 -22.35 12.40
CA VAL A 129 3.52 -22.76 13.75
C VAL A 129 4.55 -23.69 14.40
N GLU A 130 4.61 -23.63 15.73
CA GLU A 130 5.19 -24.66 16.60
C GLU A 130 4.31 -24.81 17.86
N PHE A 131 4.47 -25.91 18.59
CA PHE A 131 3.73 -26.15 19.82
C PHE A 131 4.61 -26.79 20.89
N PHE A 132 4.19 -26.62 22.14
CA PHE A 132 4.87 -27.10 23.34
C PHE A 132 3.84 -27.77 24.24
N GLU A 133 4.19 -28.92 24.80
CA GLU A 133 3.30 -29.71 25.65
C GLU A 133 3.91 -29.86 27.04
N LYS A 134 3.16 -29.52 28.08
CA LYS A 134 3.56 -29.73 29.47
C LYS A 134 2.36 -30.17 30.29
N GLU A 135 2.47 -31.34 30.91
CA GLU A 135 1.41 -31.92 31.74
C GLU A 135 0.07 -32.02 30.97
N ASP A 136 -0.97 -31.34 31.45
CA ASP A 136 -2.31 -31.27 30.87
C ASP A 136 -2.52 -29.99 30.04
N LYS A 137 -1.45 -29.29 29.65
CA LYS A 137 -1.50 -28.03 28.89
C LYS A 137 -0.73 -28.11 27.58
N ILE A 138 -1.20 -27.32 26.63
CA ILE A 138 -0.54 -27.10 25.35
C ILE A 138 -0.44 -25.60 25.05
N LEU A 139 0.70 -25.20 24.49
CA LEU A 139 0.97 -23.85 24.04
C LEU A 139 1.33 -23.88 22.55
N PHE A 140 0.54 -23.22 21.73
CA PHE A 140 0.85 -22.98 20.32
C PHE A 140 1.49 -21.60 20.14
N ARG A 141 2.43 -21.50 19.20
CA ARG A 141 3.01 -20.24 18.72
C ARG A 141 2.79 -20.15 17.22
N PHE A 142 2.01 -19.16 16.79
CA PHE A 142 1.74 -18.85 15.39
C PHE A 142 2.53 -17.63 14.95
N ILE A 143 3.08 -17.66 13.74
CA ILE A 143 3.73 -16.51 13.09
C ILE A 143 2.75 -15.90 12.11
N THR A 144 2.45 -14.61 12.23
CA THR A 144 1.45 -13.96 11.36
C THR A 144 1.97 -13.78 9.94
N ASN A 145 1.05 -13.75 8.96
CA ASN A 145 1.40 -13.57 7.55
C ASN A 145 2.21 -12.29 7.31
N GLN A 146 1.93 -11.23 8.07
CA GLN A 146 2.63 -9.96 7.98
C GLN A 146 4.16 -10.11 8.12
N TYR A 147 4.64 -11.03 8.96
CA TYR A 147 6.08 -11.25 9.13
C TYR A 147 6.72 -11.66 7.81
N TYR A 148 6.11 -12.61 7.10
CA TYR A 148 6.61 -13.10 5.82
C TYR A 148 6.51 -12.04 4.73
N LEU A 149 5.42 -11.27 4.73
CA LEU A 149 5.22 -10.16 3.80
C LEU A 149 6.31 -9.10 3.99
N GLU A 150 6.56 -8.61 5.20
CA GLU A 150 7.62 -7.63 5.46
C GLU A 150 9.00 -8.13 5.04
N LYS A 151 9.35 -9.38 5.41
CA LYS A 151 10.67 -9.94 5.09
C LYS A 151 10.85 -10.27 3.61
N SER A 152 9.78 -10.32 2.81
CA SER A 152 9.85 -10.46 1.35
C SER A 152 10.60 -9.31 0.67
N GLU A 153 10.68 -8.12 1.30
CA GLU A 153 11.45 -6.99 0.77
C GLU A 153 12.93 -7.36 0.56
N TYR A 154 13.52 -8.04 1.55
CA TYR A 154 14.93 -8.43 1.48
C TYR A 154 15.18 -9.55 0.47
N ILE A 155 14.23 -10.48 0.33
CA ILE A 155 14.31 -11.53 -0.70
C ILE A 155 14.27 -10.89 -2.09
N SER A 156 13.36 -9.93 -2.30
CA SER A 156 13.24 -9.20 -3.57
C SER A 156 14.53 -8.45 -3.93
N LYS A 157 15.22 -7.85 -2.95
CA LYS A 157 16.48 -7.12 -3.18
C LYS A 157 17.67 -8.01 -3.48
N LEU A 158 17.69 -9.24 -2.95
CA LEU A 158 18.87 -10.11 -2.97
C LEU A 158 18.79 -11.23 -4.01
N SER A 159 17.60 -11.70 -4.37
CA SER A 159 17.44 -12.74 -5.39
C SER A 159 17.68 -12.20 -6.81
N ARG A 160 18.28 -13.02 -7.67
CA ARG A 160 18.55 -12.73 -9.09
C ARG A 160 17.91 -13.71 -10.05
N ASN A 161 17.32 -14.79 -9.54
CA ASN A 161 16.65 -15.83 -10.30
C ASN A 161 15.68 -16.63 -9.40
N GLU A 162 14.86 -17.47 -10.01
CA GLU A 162 13.83 -18.30 -9.35
C GLU A 162 14.43 -19.23 -8.28
N LYS A 163 15.58 -19.86 -8.56
CA LYS A 163 16.25 -20.77 -7.62
C LYS A 163 16.68 -20.07 -6.33
N GLU A 164 17.20 -18.84 -6.45
CA GLU A 164 17.52 -18.02 -5.28
C GLU A 164 16.27 -17.62 -4.51
N VAL A 165 15.16 -17.30 -5.20
CA VAL A 165 13.88 -17.03 -4.54
C VAL A 165 13.41 -18.25 -3.74
N ASP A 166 13.39 -19.44 -4.34
CA ASP A 166 12.97 -20.68 -3.68
C ASP A 166 13.79 -20.93 -2.40
N SER A 167 15.13 -20.86 -2.53
CA SER A 167 16.06 -21.02 -1.40
C SER A 167 15.81 -19.98 -0.30
N ASN A 168 15.58 -18.73 -0.67
CA ASN A 168 15.43 -17.63 0.27
C ASN A 168 14.07 -17.68 1.00
N VAL A 169 13.00 -18.12 0.35
CA VAL A 169 11.69 -18.37 0.96
C VAL A 169 11.78 -19.52 1.97
N GLU A 170 12.49 -20.59 1.65
CA GLU A 170 12.69 -21.71 2.58
C GLU A 170 13.49 -21.29 3.83
N ILE A 171 14.50 -20.43 3.66
CA ILE A 171 15.24 -19.83 4.78
C ILE A 171 14.33 -18.97 5.65
N LEU A 172 13.48 -18.13 5.04
CA LEU A 172 12.54 -17.28 5.75
C LEU A 172 11.54 -18.10 6.58
N GLY A 173 10.98 -19.16 5.97
CA GLY A 173 10.05 -20.09 6.63
C GLY A 173 10.59 -20.67 7.92
N LYS A 174 11.89 -20.95 7.98
CA LYS A 174 12.54 -21.57 9.15
C LYS A 174 13.14 -20.57 10.13
N HIS A 175 13.16 -19.27 9.81
CA HIS A 175 14.00 -18.31 10.52
C HIS A 175 13.62 -18.15 12.00
N LEU A 176 12.36 -17.82 12.29
CA LEU A 176 11.89 -17.54 13.66
C LEU A 176 11.78 -18.79 14.56
N ILE A 177 11.74 -19.98 13.95
CA ILE A 177 11.58 -21.25 14.67
C ILE A 177 12.94 -21.90 14.92
N LYS A 178 13.82 -22.01 13.90
CA LYS A 178 15.08 -22.77 14.02
C LYS A 178 16.29 -21.96 14.48
N ASN A 179 16.26 -20.63 14.38
CA ASN A 179 17.44 -19.79 14.61
C ASN A 179 17.35 -18.93 15.88
N VAL A 180 16.67 -19.40 16.93
CA VAL A 180 16.47 -18.65 18.19
C VAL A 180 17.80 -18.21 18.83
N TYR A 181 18.82 -19.08 18.83
CA TYR A 181 20.13 -18.80 19.45
C TYR A 181 21.19 -18.28 18.47
N ARG A 182 20.76 -17.77 17.32
CA ARG A 182 21.68 -17.34 16.28
C ARG A 182 22.36 -16.03 16.66
N VAL A 183 23.68 -16.02 16.63
CA VAL A 183 24.49 -14.80 16.80
C VAL A 183 24.63 -14.07 15.46
N PRO A 184 24.18 -12.80 15.33
CA PRO A 184 24.39 -12.02 14.12
C PRO A 184 25.89 -11.68 13.96
N PRO A 185 26.39 -11.57 12.72
CA PRO A 185 27.75 -11.11 12.48
C PRO A 185 27.90 -9.66 12.96
N SER A 186 29.10 -9.31 13.44
CA SER A 186 29.50 -7.93 13.72
C SER A 186 29.19 -7.00 12.54
N SER A 187 28.72 -5.80 12.83
CA SER A 187 28.50 -4.74 11.84
C SER A 187 29.79 -4.32 11.10
N THR A 188 30.96 -4.62 11.67
CA THR A 188 32.29 -4.33 11.10
C THR A 188 32.84 -5.44 10.20
N LEU A 189 32.19 -6.60 10.13
CA LEU A 189 32.63 -7.69 9.24
C LEU A 189 32.42 -7.26 7.78
N SER A 190 33.51 -7.33 7.00
CA SER A 190 33.54 -7.03 5.57
C SER A 190 32.98 -8.16 4.68
N ILE A 191 32.65 -9.31 5.27
CA ILE A 191 31.97 -10.40 4.57
C ILE A 191 30.54 -9.94 4.25
N GLY A 192 30.08 -10.18 3.02
CA GLY A 192 28.74 -9.80 2.58
C GLY A 192 27.66 -10.29 3.54
N LYS A 193 26.75 -9.38 3.93
CA LYS A 193 25.59 -9.71 4.76
C LYS A 193 24.78 -10.83 4.11
N ARG A 194 24.51 -11.90 4.84
CA ARG A 194 23.63 -13.00 4.45
C ARG A 194 22.17 -12.54 4.57
N LEU A 195 21.25 -13.18 3.85
CA LEU A 195 19.82 -12.86 3.94
C LEU A 195 19.29 -12.84 5.39
N ILE A 196 19.68 -13.83 6.19
CA ILE A 196 19.32 -13.94 7.61
C ILE A 196 19.82 -12.77 8.47
N ASP A 197 20.84 -12.02 8.04
CA ASP A 197 21.30 -10.81 8.73
C ASP A 197 20.31 -9.65 8.52
N TYR A 198 19.62 -9.63 7.37
CA TYR A 198 18.59 -8.64 7.08
C TYR A 198 17.28 -8.93 7.83
N PHE A 199 16.97 -10.20 8.08
CA PHE A 199 15.78 -10.56 8.85
C PHE A 199 15.82 -10.06 10.30
N THR A 200 17.01 -9.97 10.89
CA THR A 200 17.22 -9.47 12.26
C THR A 200 17.34 -7.94 12.35
N ILE A 201 17.24 -7.21 11.23
CA ILE A 201 17.26 -5.74 11.27
C ILE A 201 15.94 -5.25 11.88
N ARG A 202 16.06 -4.41 12.92
CA ARG A 202 14.93 -3.73 13.58
C ARG A 202 14.53 -2.45 12.84
N GLU A 203 14.33 -2.56 11.54
CA GLU A 203 13.83 -1.49 10.68
C GLU A 203 12.53 -2.00 10.06
N GLU A 204 11.50 -1.16 10.04
CA GLU A 204 10.24 -1.52 9.40
C GLU A 204 10.35 -1.27 7.89
N PRO A 205 10.19 -2.33 7.06
CA PRO A 205 10.10 -2.20 5.62
C PRO A 205 9.05 -1.17 5.23
N SER A 206 9.45 -0.17 4.46
CA SER A 206 8.50 0.82 3.94
C SER A 206 7.48 0.21 2.98
N LEU A 207 7.87 -0.83 2.24
CA LEU A 207 7.09 -1.51 1.21
C LEU A 207 7.53 -2.98 1.12
N TYR A 208 6.62 -3.86 0.74
CA TYR A 208 6.89 -5.28 0.48
C TYR A 208 6.19 -5.77 -0.79
N LEU A 209 6.64 -6.91 -1.34
CA LEU A 209 6.11 -7.54 -2.56
C LEU A 209 5.84 -6.54 -3.71
N ASN A 210 4.61 -6.51 -4.20
CA ASN A 210 4.12 -5.72 -5.33
C ASN A 210 3.94 -4.22 -5.01
N HIS A 211 4.02 -3.77 -3.75
CA HIS A 211 3.95 -2.34 -3.41
C HIS A 211 5.08 -1.51 -4.04
N TYR A 212 6.21 -2.15 -4.35
CA TYR A 212 7.42 -1.53 -4.93
C TYR A 212 7.47 -1.60 -6.48
N MET A 213 6.41 -2.04 -7.18
CA MET A 213 6.45 -2.22 -8.64
C MET A 213 6.72 -0.92 -9.43
N HIS A 214 6.29 0.23 -8.94
CA HIS A 214 6.52 1.52 -9.61
C HIS A 214 6.77 2.65 -8.59
N PRO A 215 7.67 3.61 -8.88
CA PRO A 215 7.83 4.80 -8.05
C PRO A 215 6.52 5.62 -8.07
N TYR A 216 6.08 6.05 -6.88
CA TYR A 216 4.96 6.96 -6.70
C TYR A 216 5.18 7.68 -5.36
N LYS A 217 4.94 8.99 -5.33
CA LYS A 217 5.17 9.84 -4.14
C LYS A 217 3.86 9.98 -3.36
N GLY A 218 3.96 10.03 -2.02
CA GLY A 218 2.78 10.15 -1.17
C GLY A 218 1.96 8.87 -1.05
N LYS A 219 2.62 7.70 -1.08
CA LYS A 219 1.96 6.41 -0.80
C LYS A 219 1.64 6.28 0.69
N PHE A 220 0.60 5.53 0.98
CA PHE A 220 0.39 4.95 2.29
C PHE A 220 1.48 3.98 2.71
N HIS A 221 1.64 3.84 4.02
CA HIS A 221 2.35 2.71 4.60
C HIS A 221 1.42 1.48 4.59
N PRO A 222 1.74 0.38 3.87
CA PRO A 222 0.83 -0.76 3.72
C PRO A 222 0.33 -1.36 5.05
N LYS A 223 1.21 -1.47 6.04
CA LYS A 223 0.89 -2.01 7.36
C LYS A 223 -0.16 -1.18 8.11
N MET A 224 -0.08 0.14 8.01
CA MET A 224 -1.07 1.05 8.62
C MET A 224 -2.43 0.87 7.94
N VAL A 225 -2.45 0.80 6.61
CA VAL A 225 -3.68 0.59 5.84
C VAL A 225 -4.34 -0.73 6.21
N ARG A 226 -3.56 -1.80 6.34
CA ARG A 226 -4.04 -3.10 6.82
C ARG A 226 -4.68 -3.02 8.20
N ALA A 227 -4.04 -2.34 9.16
CA ALA A 227 -4.59 -2.18 10.51
C ALA A 227 -5.89 -1.37 10.52
N LEU A 228 -5.94 -0.26 9.77
CA LEU A 228 -7.16 0.53 9.61
C LEU A 228 -8.28 -0.30 8.97
N LEU A 229 -7.97 -1.08 7.95
CA LEU A 229 -8.93 -1.96 7.29
C LEU A 229 -9.46 -3.05 8.24
N ASN A 230 -8.61 -3.61 9.10
CA ASN A 230 -9.03 -4.57 10.13
C ASN A 230 -10.01 -3.97 11.14
N TYR A 231 -9.95 -2.66 11.40
CA TYR A 231 -10.93 -1.98 12.27
C TYR A 231 -12.19 -1.54 11.52
N VAL A 232 -12.03 -0.97 10.32
CA VAL A 232 -13.12 -0.46 9.48
C VAL A 232 -14.03 -1.60 9.01
N TYR A 233 -13.44 -2.74 8.62
CA TYR A 233 -14.19 -3.90 8.14
C TYR A 233 -13.51 -5.23 8.58
N PRO A 234 -13.77 -5.71 9.81
CA PRO A 234 -13.15 -6.91 10.38
C PRO A 234 -13.70 -8.24 9.83
N LYS A 235 -14.59 -8.21 8.85
CA LYS A 235 -15.27 -9.40 8.32
C LYS A 235 -14.50 -10.02 7.17
N GLU A 236 -14.80 -11.29 6.92
CA GLU A 236 -14.44 -12.00 5.70
C GLU A 236 -15.39 -11.62 4.57
N ASN A 237 -14.84 -11.42 3.37
CA ASN A 237 -15.56 -11.07 2.15
C ASN A 237 -16.32 -9.73 2.23
N GLY A 238 -16.20 -8.90 1.19
CA GLY A 238 -16.84 -7.59 1.13
C GLY A 238 -16.09 -6.68 0.19
N VAL A 239 -16.70 -5.53 -0.11
CA VAL A 239 -16.17 -4.56 -1.09
C VAL A 239 -15.63 -3.34 -0.37
N ILE A 240 -14.34 -3.06 -0.54
CA ILE A 240 -13.64 -1.92 0.05
C ILE A 240 -13.32 -0.88 -1.02
N LEU A 241 -13.44 0.41 -0.72
CA LEU A 241 -13.15 1.48 -1.68
C LEU A 241 -11.97 2.35 -1.23
N ASP A 242 -11.11 2.71 -2.18
CA ASP A 242 -10.20 3.85 -2.11
C ASP A 242 -10.54 4.85 -3.22
N ASN A 243 -11.28 5.90 -2.90
CA ASN A 243 -11.60 6.96 -3.85
C ASN A 243 -10.47 7.98 -4.08
N PHE A 244 -9.30 7.73 -3.49
CA PHE A 244 -8.05 8.44 -3.76
C PHE A 244 -6.92 7.43 -4.01
N SER A 245 -7.22 6.40 -4.82
CA SER A 245 -6.46 5.14 -4.91
C SER A 245 -4.97 5.33 -5.18
N GLY A 246 -4.59 6.37 -5.93
CA GLY A 246 -3.20 6.62 -6.28
C GLY A 246 -2.56 5.38 -6.87
N SER A 247 -1.50 4.88 -6.24
CA SER A 247 -0.82 3.65 -6.71
C SER A 247 -1.45 2.33 -6.23
N GLY A 248 -2.60 2.36 -5.55
CA GLY A 248 -3.38 1.17 -5.16
C GLY A 248 -2.94 0.49 -3.87
N THR A 249 -2.44 1.21 -2.86
CA THR A 249 -1.96 0.56 -1.62
C THR A 249 -3.10 -0.13 -0.87
N LEU A 250 -4.28 0.48 -0.76
CA LEU A 250 -5.45 -0.19 -0.17
C LEU A 250 -5.86 -1.41 -0.97
N LEU A 251 -5.99 -1.29 -2.30
CA LEU A 251 -6.46 -2.37 -3.16
C LEU A 251 -5.55 -3.60 -3.05
N VAL A 252 -4.23 -3.41 -3.03
CA VAL A 252 -3.28 -4.52 -2.82
C VAL A 252 -3.47 -5.19 -1.46
N GLU A 253 -3.61 -4.39 -0.38
CA GLU A 253 -3.81 -4.95 0.95
C GLU A 253 -5.16 -5.66 1.07
N ALA A 254 -6.24 -5.08 0.55
CA ALA A 254 -7.57 -5.69 0.50
C ALA A 254 -7.54 -7.03 -0.24
N SER A 255 -6.92 -7.10 -1.42
CA SER A 255 -6.72 -8.36 -2.15
C SER A 255 -5.98 -9.40 -1.31
N TYR A 256 -4.94 -9.02 -0.56
CA TYR A 256 -4.20 -9.95 0.31
C TYR A 256 -4.99 -10.41 1.55
N LEU A 257 -6.08 -9.73 1.89
CA LEU A 257 -7.01 -10.14 2.95
C LEU A 257 -8.24 -10.88 2.41
N GLY A 258 -8.29 -11.19 1.11
CA GLY A 258 -9.45 -11.83 0.47
C GLY A 258 -10.66 -10.91 0.31
N LEU A 259 -10.45 -9.59 0.32
CA LEU A 259 -11.52 -8.60 0.15
C LEU A 259 -11.51 -8.05 -1.27
N ASP A 260 -12.70 -7.94 -1.85
CA ASP A 260 -12.87 -7.26 -3.12
C ASP A 260 -12.67 -5.76 -2.92
N SER A 261 -12.14 -5.08 -3.93
CA SER A 261 -11.81 -3.67 -3.80
C SER A 261 -12.01 -2.86 -5.07
N LEU A 262 -12.50 -1.65 -4.89
CA LEU A 262 -12.70 -0.66 -5.92
C LEU A 262 -11.79 0.54 -5.66
N GLY A 263 -11.27 1.13 -6.72
CA GLY A 263 -10.46 2.34 -6.64
C GLY A 263 -10.96 3.40 -7.61
N VAL A 264 -10.94 4.67 -7.20
CA VAL A 264 -11.13 5.80 -8.11
C VAL A 264 -9.88 6.66 -8.06
N GLU A 265 -9.34 6.97 -9.23
CA GLU A 265 -8.13 7.79 -9.38
C GLU A 265 -8.19 8.58 -10.68
N ILE A 266 -7.88 9.87 -10.63
CA ILE A 266 -7.96 10.75 -11.81
C ILE A 266 -6.78 10.51 -12.77
N ASN A 267 -5.61 10.13 -12.26
CA ASN A 267 -4.40 9.91 -13.05
C ASN A 267 -4.40 8.49 -13.68
N PRO A 268 -4.54 8.34 -15.02
CA PRO A 268 -4.64 7.04 -15.66
C PRO A 268 -3.41 6.15 -15.48
N LEU A 269 -2.23 6.74 -15.32
CA LEU A 269 -1.03 5.98 -15.02
C LEU A 269 -1.11 5.36 -13.62
N SER A 270 -1.66 6.09 -12.65
CA SER A 270 -1.83 5.62 -11.28
C SER A 270 -2.88 4.50 -11.21
N THR A 271 -3.98 4.64 -11.95
CA THR A 271 -4.96 3.55 -12.18
C THR A 271 -4.30 2.30 -12.78
N LEU A 272 -3.47 2.46 -13.83
CA LEU A 272 -2.69 1.35 -14.39
C LEU A 272 -1.75 0.71 -13.35
N MET A 273 -1.06 1.51 -12.53
CA MET A 273 -0.20 1.00 -11.45
C MET A 273 -1.01 0.15 -10.47
N SER A 274 -2.15 0.66 -10.01
CA SER A 274 -3.04 0.00 -9.06
C SER A 274 -3.52 -1.35 -9.61
N ASN A 275 -4.10 -1.34 -10.81
CA ASN A 275 -4.62 -2.54 -11.46
C ASN A 275 -3.52 -3.58 -11.71
N VAL A 276 -2.35 -3.19 -12.20
CA VAL A 276 -1.25 -4.14 -12.45
C VAL A 276 -0.75 -4.76 -11.14
N LYS A 277 -0.62 -3.98 -10.06
CA LYS A 277 -0.16 -4.54 -8.78
C LYS A 277 -1.10 -5.62 -8.25
N CYS A 278 -2.41 -5.40 -8.33
CA CYS A 278 -3.39 -6.35 -7.81
C CYS A 278 -3.57 -7.55 -8.76
N ASN A 279 -3.63 -7.30 -10.07
CA ASN A 279 -3.96 -8.35 -11.04
C ASN A 279 -2.76 -9.19 -11.48
N SER A 280 -1.52 -8.69 -11.44
CA SER A 280 -0.36 -9.45 -11.94
C SER A 280 -0.05 -10.69 -11.12
N VAL A 281 -0.35 -10.69 -9.82
CA VAL A 281 -0.18 -11.86 -8.93
C VAL A 281 -1.20 -12.96 -9.18
N THR A 282 -2.26 -12.70 -9.96
CA THR A 282 -3.25 -13.71 -10.38
C THR A 282 -2.81 -14.48 -11.63
N ILE A 283 -1.78 -14.00 -12.34
CA ILE A 283 -1.31 -14.62 -13.58
C ILE A 283 -0.45 -15.84 -13.23
N PRO A 284 -0.70 -17.03 -13.81
CA PRO A 284 0.21 -18.16 -13.66
C PRO A 284 1.62 -17.78 -14.11
N VAL A 285 2.61 -17.94 -13.22
CA VAL A 285 4.03 -17.57 -13.43
C VAL A 285 4.57 -18.03 -14.79
N LYS A 286 4.28 -19.29 -15.18
CA LYS A 286 4.72 -19.84 -16.45
C LYS A 286 4.17 -19.07 -17.65
N LYS A 287 2.88 -18.74 -17.63
CA LYS A 287 2.21 -17.96 -18.68
C LYS A 287 2.77 -16.54 -18.75
N LEU A 288 3.01 -15.90 -17.60
CA LEU A 288 3.62 -14.58 -17.55
C LEU A 288 5.02 -14.59 -18.18
N LYS A 289 5.84 -15.60 -17.85
CA LYS A 289 7.19 -15.76 -18.42
C LYS A 289 7.16 -15.96 -19.94
N GLU A 290 6.28 -16.82 -20.44
CA GLU A 290 6.08 -17.04 -21.88
C GLU A 290 5.71 -15.74 -22.61
N ASN A 291 4.79 -14.95 -22.04
CA ASN A 291 4.38 -13.65 -22.61
C ASN A 291 5.52 -12.61 -22.56
N ILE A 292 6.32 -12.61 -21.49
CA ILE A 292 7.51 -11.76 -21.37
C ILE A 292 8.54 -12.11 -22.45
N ASP A 293 8.84 -13.40 -22.61
CA ASP A 293 9.82 -13.88 -23.60
C ASP A 293 9.36 -13.57 -25.03
N GLU A 294 8.07 -13.76 -25.33
CA GLU A 294 7.48 -13.38 -26.61
C GLU A 294 7.63 -11.88 -26.88
N PHE A 295 7.22 -11.04 -25.92
CA PHE A 295 7.34 -9.58 -26.04
C PHE A 295 8.79 -9.13 -26.24
N MET A 296 9.72 -9.61 -25.40
CA MET A 296 11.11 -9.17 -25.42
C MET A 296 11.82 -9.63 -26.70
N SER A 297 11.51 -10.84 -27.18
CA SER A 297 12.04 -11.36 -28.45
C SER A 297 11.59 -10.51 -29.64
N LEU A 298 10.28 -10.21 -29.72
CA LEU A 298 9.75 -9.35 -30.77
C LEU A 298 10.36 -7.95 -30.71
N TYR A 299 10.36 -7.33 -29.53
CA TYR A 299 10.89 -5.98 -29.34
C TYR A 299 12.37 -5.89 -29.70
N ALA A 300 13.19 -6.86 -29.27
CA ALA A 300 14.61 -6.93 -29.61
C ALA A 300 14.86 -7.02 -31.12
N ASN A 301 14.07 -7.85 -31.82
CA ASN A 301 14.16 -7.99 -33.26
C ASN A 301 13.82 -6.66 -33.96
N GLU A 302 12.75 -5.99 -33.57
CA GLU A 302 12.35 -4.71 -34.15
C GLU A 302 13.35 -3.59 -33.90
N VAL A 303 13.90 -3.49 -32.69
CA VAL A 303 14.97 -2.52 -32.36
C VAL A 303 16.19 -2.76 -33.23
N LYS A 304 16.59 -4.02 -33.42
CA LYS A 304 17.72 -4.39 -34.30
C LYS A 304 17.47 -3.97 -35.74
N LEU A 305 16.26 -4.20 -36.28
CA LEU A 305 15.90 -3.79 -37.64
C LEU A 305 15.97 -2.26 -37.82
N ILE A 306 15.47 -1.48 -36.85
CA ILE A 306 15.56 -0.01 -36.90
C ILE A 306 17.03 0.46 -36.85
N LYS A 307 17.86 -0.14 -35.98
CA LYS A 307 19.29 0.20 -35.87
C LYS A 307 20.05 -0.14 -37.16
N SER A 308 19.81 -1.31 -37.76
CA SER A 308 20.42 -1.72 -39.03
C SER A 308 19.99 -0.86 -40.23
N LYS A 309 18.70 -0.46 -40.31
CA LYS A 309 18.22 0.49 -41.33
C LYS A 309 18.94 1.84 -41.23
N ARG A 310 19.12 2.36 -40.01
CA ARG A 310 19.88 3.61 -39.77
C ARG A 310 21.35 3.48 -40.19
N ALA A 311 21.93 2.30 -40.05
CA ALA A 311 23.30 2.00 -40.49
C ALA A 311 23.44 1.72 -42.00
N GLY A 312 22.37 1.86 -42.80
CA GLY A 312 22.39 1.66 -44.25
C GLY A 312 22.48 0.19 -44.70
N GLN A 313 22.18 -0.76 -43.81
CA GLN A 313 22.25 -2.19 -44.13
C GLN A 313 20.97 -2.69 -44.80
N LYS A 314 21.11 -3.48 -45.88
CA LYS A 314 19.99 -4.11 -46.60
C LYS A 314 19.58 -5.40 -45.86
N LEU A 315 18.39 -5.40 -45.26
CA LEU A 315 17.86 -6.54 -44.51
C LEU A 315 16.90 -7.37 -45.37
N LEU A 316 16.97 -8.70 -45.26
CA LEU A 316 16.06 -9.65 -45.92
C LEU A 316 14.69 -9.76 -45.23
N ILE A 317 14.61 -9.32 -43.96
CA ILE A 317 13.40 -9.38 -43.13
C ILE A 317 12.78 -7.98 -43.05
N GLN A 318 11.48 -7.90 -43.26
CA GLN A 318 10.71 -6.66 -43.12
C GLN A 318 10.28 -6.47 -41.66
N SER A 319 10.34 -5.22 -41.19
CA SER A 319 9.81 -4.83 -39.87
C SER A 319 8.31 -5.02 -39.85
N LYS A 320 7.79 -5.52 -38.73
CA LYS A 320 6.34 -5.72 -38.53
C LYS A 320 5.58 -4.39 -38.47
N PHE A 321 6.26 -3.30 -38.13
CA PHE A 321 5.66 -1.97 -37.96
C PHE A 321 6.23 -1.00 -39.00
N SER A 322 5.35 -0.23 -39.66
CA SER A 322 5.81 0.72 -40.66
C SER A 322 6.47 1.94 -39.99
N SER A 323 7.52 2.48 -40.62
CA SER A 323 8.17 3.70 -40.13
C SER A 323 7.19 4.90 -40.14
N GLU A 324 6.30 4.96 -41.13
CA GLU A 324 5.32 6.03 -41.30
C GLU A 324 4.31 6.06 -40.15
N GLU A 325 3.81 4.90 -39.69
CA GLU A 325 2.92 4.82 -38.53
C GLU A 325 3.61 5.30 -37.25
N ILE A 326 4.87 4.92 -37.05
CA ILE A 326 5.66 5.35 -35.88
C ILE A 326 5.90 6.86 -35.94
N ASP A 327 6.28 7.40 -37.09
CA ASP A 327 6.52 8.84 -37.26
C ASP A 327 5.23 9.65 -37.10
N LYS A 328 4.08 9.12 -37.53
CA LYS A 328 2.76 9.73 -37.28
C LYS A 328 2.44 9.84 -35.80
N GLU A 329 2.68 8.79 -35.02
CA GLU A 329 2.48 8.83 -33.56
C GLU A 329 3.43 9.82 -32.87
N ILE A 330 4.69 9.91 -33.31
CA ILE A 330 5.64 10.90 -32.77
C ILE A 330 5.18 12.33 -33.06
N ASN A 331 4.74 12.59 -34.29
CA ASN A 331 4.28 13.92 -34.68
C ASN A 331 3.01 14.33 -33.93
N ALA A 332 2.13 13.37 -33.60
CA ALA A 332 0.92 13.64 -32.83
C ALA A 332 1.18 14.11 -31.39
N ILE A 333 2.36 13.80 -30.84
CA ILE A 333 2.78 14.23 -29.49
C ILE A 333 3.94 15.24 -29.52
N ALA A 334 4.27 15.82 -30.69
CA ALA A 334 5.47 16.64 -30.85
C ALA A 334 5.48 17.86 -29.91
N ASP A 335 4.36 18.58 -29.80
CA ASP A 335 4.25 19.76 -28.94
C ASP A 335 4.44 19.40 -27.46
N GLU A 336 3.86 18.30 -27.00
CA GLU A 336 4.02 17.81 -25.63
C GLU A 336 5.43 17.28 -25.37
N LEU A 337 6.09 16.71 -26.38
CA LEU A 337 7.48 16.27 -26.28
C LEU A 337 8.43 17.46 -26.07
N GLU A 338 8.17 18.64 -26.65
CA GLU A 338 9.01 19.84 -26.45
C GLU A 338 9.06 20.27 -24.98
N ASN A 339 7.96 20.05 -24.24
CA ASN A 339 7.88 20.30 -22.80
C ASN A 339 8.73 19.30 -21.96
N ILE A 340 9.20 18.21 -22.57
CA ILE A 340 10.08 17.22 -21.93
C ILE A 340 11.54 17.50 -22.31
N ASN A 341 12.12 18.55 -21.71
CA ASN A 341 13.50 19.02 -21.95
C ASN A 341 14.60 17.93 -22.06
N LYS A 342 14.43 16.77 -21.42
CA LYS A 342 15.40 15.65 -21.45
C LYS A 342 15.32 14.77 -22.71
N LEU A 343 14.27 14.92 -23.51
CA LEU A 343 13.98 14.08 -24.68
C LEU A 343 14.08 14.82 -26.03
N ASN A 344 14.19 16.16 -26.02
CA ASN A 344 14.21 16.98 -27.23
C ASN A 344 15.30 16.56 -28.24
N ASP A 345 16.46 16.12 -27.77
CA ASP A 345 17.56 15.63 -28.63
C ASP A 345 17.58 14.11 -28.83
N LYS A 346 16.58 13.37 -28.32
CA LYS A 346 16.56 11.89 -28.28
C LYS A 346 15.42 11.28 -29.10
N LYS A 347 15.18 11.76 -30.31
CA LYS A 347 14.17 11.19 -31.25
C LYS A 347 14.31 9.67 -31.45
N HIS A 348 15.52 9.13 -31.34
CA HIS A 348 15.76 7.69 -31.43
C HIS A 348 15.09 6.90 -30.29
N LEU A 349 15.10 7.46 -29.07
CA LEU A 349 14.54 6.84 -27.89
C LEU A 349 13.03 6.86 -27.92
N VAL A 350 12.43 7.98 -28.33
CA VAL A 350 10.98 8.08 -28.52
C VAL A 350 10.50 7.00 -29.51
N LYS A 351 11.24 6.79 -30.61
CA LYS A 351 10.98 5.69 -31.56
C LYS A 351 11.05 4.32 -30.90
N GLU A 352 12.06 4.06 -30.06
CA GLU A 352 12.18 2.78 -29.34
C GLU A 352 11.03 2.55 -28.35
N ILE A 353 10.59 3.59 -27.64
CA ILE A 353 9.47 3.52 -26.69
C ILE A 353 8.14 3.24 -27.41
N ILE A 354 7.86 3.97 -28.50
CA ILE A 354 6.65 3.73 -29.31
C ILE A 354 6.67 2.34 -29.92
N LEU A 355 7.84 1.87 -30.35
CA LEU A 355 8.00 0.51 -30.84
C LEU A 355 7.69 -0.54 -29.75
N ALA A 356 8.20 -0.34 -28.53
CA ALA A 356 7.89 -1.20 -27.39
C ALA A 356 6.37 -1.23 -27.14
N LYS A 357 5.71 -0.06 -27.13
CA LYS A 357 4.24 0.06 -27.00
C LYS A 357 3.52 -0.72 -28.12
N LYS A 358 3.93 -0.58 -29.39
CA LYS A 358 3.33 -1.33 -30.50
C LYS A 358 3.51 -2.84 -30.39
N CYS A 359 4.64 -3.30 -29.86
CA CYS A 359 4.88 -4.74 -29.64
C CYS A 359 3.86 -5.36 -28.67
N LEU A 360 3.33 -4.58 -27.72
CA LEU A 360 2.30 -5.03 -26.77
C LEU A 360 1.01 -5.52 -27.44
N ASN A 361 0.68 -5.03 -28.65
CA ASN A 361 -0.52 -5.43 -29.38
C ASN A 361 -0.50 -6.92 -29.78
N ASN A 362 0.66 -7.58 -29.71
CA ASN A 362 0.77 -9.01 -29.97
C ASN A 362 0.54 -9.87 -28.73
N ILE A 363 0.48 -9.27 -27.53
CA ILE A 363 0.20 -9.98 -26.29
C ILE A 363 -1.31 -10.00 -26.08
N SER A 364 -1.91 -11.17 -26.28
CA SER A 364 -3.36 -11.40 -26.16
C SER A 364 -3.86 -11.24 -24.72
N ASP A 365 -3.11 -11.77 -23.75
CA ASP A 365 -3.44 -11.70 -22.33
C ASP A 365 -3.33 -10.25 -21.81
N GLU A 366 -4.47 -9.67 -21.43
CA GLU A 366 -4.55 -8.28 -21.00
C GLU A 366 -3.73 -7.99 -19.74
N LYS A 367 -3.78 -8.88 -18.73
CA LYS A 367 -3.04 -8.70 -17.48
C LYS A 367 -1.53 -8.65 -17.75
N SER A 368 -1.01 -9.54 -18.59
CA SER A 368 0.40 -9.57 -19.02
C SER A 368 0.75 -8.34 -19.88
N ARG A 369 -0.15 -7.91 -20.77
CA ARG A 369 0.02 -6.70 -21.58
C ARG A 369 0.15 -5.44 -20.71
N ASN A 370 -0.73 -5.29 -19.72
CA ASN A 370 -0.70 -4.18 -18.77
C ASN A 370 0.54 -4.24 -17.86
N PHE A 371 0.96 -5.44 -17.44
CA PHE A 371 2.21 -5.64 -16.71
C PHE A 371 3.44 -5.15 -17.50
N MET A 372 3.48 -5.45 -18.80
CA MET A 372 4.56 -4.97 -19.68
C MET A 372 4.45 -3.47 -19.98
N LEU A 373 3.25 -2.92 -20.12
CA LEU A 373 3.03 -1.48 -20.24
C LEU A 373 3.55 -0.72 -19.00
N LEU A 374 3.26 -1.22 -17.79
CA LEU A 374 3.80 -0.64 -16.56
C LEU A 374 5.32 -0.77 -16.47
N SER A 375 5.87 -1.88 -16.98
CA SER A 375 7.32 -2.07 -17.09
C SER A 375 7.95 -0.99 -17.98
N ILE A 376 7.38 -0.74 -19.17
CA ILE A 376 7.83 0.35 -20.07
C ILE A 376 7.73 1.71 -19.36
N SER A 377 6.61 2.02 -18.69
CA SER A 377 6.44 3.27 -17.92
C SER A 377 7.58 3.49 -16.92
N GLY A 378 7.88 2.48 -16.11
CA GLY A 378 8.92 2.62 -15.12
C GLY A 378 10.33 2.66 -15.74
N THR A 379 10.56 2.00 -16.88
CA THR A 379 11.82 2.15 -17.65
C THR A 379 11.98 3.58 -18.17
N ILE A 380 10.91 4.23 -18.64
CA ILE A 380 10.95 5.66 -19.01
C ILE A 380 11.39 6.49 -17.79
N SER A 381 10.79 6.25 -16.61
CA SER A 381 11.15 6.94 -15.37
C SER A 381 12.63 6.69 -14.96
N ASP A 382 13.12 5.45 -15.08
CA ASP A 382 14.51 5.08 -14.77
C ASP A 382 15.50 5.70 -15.76
N PHE A 383 15.18 5.68 -17.05
CA PHE A 383 16.02 6.26 -18.10
C PHE A 383 16.14 7.79 -17.97
N LEU A 384 15.05 8.48 -17.65
CA LEU A 384 15.09 9.94 -17.43
C LEU A 384 15.95 10.33 -16.20
N ARG A 385 16.28 9.36 -15.34
CA ARG A 385 17.19 9.51 -14.20
C ARG A 385 18.62 9.03 -14.49
N ARG A 386 18.81 7.99 -15.31
CA ARG A 386 20.11 7.33 -15.60
C ARG A 386 20.61 7.67 -17.02
N ARG A 387 21.86 8.14 -17.17
CA ARG A 387 22.35 8.72 -18.44
C ARG A 387 23.01 7.75 -19.45
N LYS A 388 23.31 6.48 -19.10
CA LYS A 388 24.31 5.67 -19.85
C LYS A 388 23.89 4.28 -20.33
N ALA A 389 22.65 3.82 -20.11
CA ALA A 389 22.22 2.47 -20.54
C ALA A 389 21.24 2.52 -21.72
N GLU A 390 21.26 1.49 -22.57
CA GLU A 390 20.31 1.34 -23.67
C GLU A 390 18.91 1.04 -23.12
N PHE A 391 17.86 1.56 -23.78
CA PHE A 391 16.49 1.42 -23.27
C PHE A 391 16.05 -0.05 -23.19
N ILE A 392 16.42 -0.87 -24.17
CA ILE A 392 16.09 -2.31 -24.20
C ILE A 392 16.72 -3.09 -23.04
N GLU A 393 17.96 -2.76 -22.66
CA GLU A 393 18.65 -3.41 -21.54
C GLU A 393 17.97 -3.04 -20.22
N LEU A 394 17.67 -1.75 -20.02
CA LEU A 394 16.94 -1.28 -18.84
C LEU A 394 15.52 -1.87 -18.75
N LEU A 395 14.84 -2.04 -19.89
CA LEU A 395 13.53 -2.67 -19.93
C LEU A 395 13.62 -4.14 -19.54
N LYS A 396 14.60 -4.88 -20.09
CA LYS A 396 14.82 -6.28 -19.74
C LYS A 396 15.07 -6.44 -18.23
N ASP A 397 16.02 -5.69 -17.69
CA ASP A 397 16.37 -5.76 -16.26
C ASP A 397 15.17 -5.47 -15.36
N ARG A 398 14.35 -4.49 -15.75
CA ARG A 398 13.15 -4.11 -15.01
C ARG A 398 12.08 -5.19 -15.07
N VAL A 399 11.82 -5.75 -16.25
CA VAL A 399 10.82 -6.82 -16.43
C VAL A 399 11.24 -8.06 -15.65
N ASP A 400 12.53 -8.42 -15.69
CA ASP A 400 13.08 -9.55 -14.93
C ASP A 400 12.91 -9.34 -13.41
N ASP A 401 13.23 -8.14 -12.90
CA ASP A 401 13.03 -7.77 -11.48
C ASP A 401 11.55 -7.80 -11.06
N LEU A 402 10.64 -7.28 -11.90
CA LEU A 402 9.21 -7.33 -11.62
C LEU A 402 8.66 -8.76 -11.68
N TYR A 403 9.12 -9.57 -12.63
CA TYR A 403 8.75 -10.98 -12.74
C TYR A 403 9.13 -11.77 -11.49
N LEU A 404 10.35 -11.56 -10.97
CA LEU A 404 10.81 -12.24 -9.76
C LEU A 404 9.97 -11.88 -8.52
N ARG A 405 9.33 -10.71 -8.47
CA ARG A 405 8.40 -10.35 -7.39
C ARG A 405 7.09 -11.10 -7.48
N ILE A 406 6.57 -11.30 -8.69
CA ILE A 406 5.39 -12.13 -8.91
C ILE A 406 5.72 -13.58 -8.55
N TYR A 407 6.86 -14.09 -9.01
CA TYR A 407 7.36 -15.42 -8.62
C TYR A 407 7.48 -15.58 -7.10
N LEU A 408 8.08 -14.59 -6.42
CA LEU A 408 8.20 -14.56 -4.96
C LEU A 408 6.84 -14.61 -4.26
N PHE A 409 5.84 -13.86 -4.74
CA PHE A 409 4.49 -13.95 -4.19
C PHE A 409 3.95 -15.37 -4.30
N HIS A 410 4.01 -16.02 -5.47
CA HIS A 410 3.51 -17.39 -5.62
C HIS A 410 4.23 -18.38 -4.69
N LYS A 411 5.55 -18.22 -4.53
CA LYS A 411 6.34 -19.06 -3.61
C LYS A 411 6.04 -18.83 -2.14
N LEU A 412 5.81 -17.59 -1.73
CA LEU A 412 5.32 -17.31 -0.39
C LEU A 412 3.89 -17.83 -0.21
N ASN A 413 3.06 -17.77 -1.24
CA ASN A 413 1.66 -18.19 -1.13
C ASN A 413 1.50 -19.71 -0.91
N GLU A 414 2.50 -20.51 -1.28
CA GLU A 414 2.56 -21.93 -0.89
C GLU A 414 2.54 -22.12 0.64
N LEU A 415 3.07 -21.15 1.41
CA LEU A 415 3.07 -21.09 2.87
C LEU A 415 1.90 -20.26 3.43
N LEU A 416 1.60 -19.11 2.84
CA LEU A 416 0.66 -18.13 3.41
C LEU A 416 -0.81 -18.43 3.14
N LYS A 417 -1.11 -19.23 2.10
CA LYS A 417 -2.47 -19.63 1.72
C LYS A 417 -3.43 -18.43 1.61
N ILE A 418 -2.94 -17.35 1.01
CA ILE A 418 -3.70 -16.15 0.70
C ILE A 418 -4.63 -16.48 -0.47
N GLU A 419 -5.92 -16.30 -0.21
CA GLU A 419 -6.96 -16.24 -1.23
C GLU A 419 -7.12 -14.77 -1.61
N LEU A 420 -6.96 -14.46 -2.90
CA LEU A 420 -6.94 -13.09 -3.37
C LEU A 420 -8.37 -12.59 -3.62
N GLY A 421 -8.70 -11.44 -3.06
CA GLY A 421 -9.89 -10.67 -3.45
C GLY A 421 -9.70 -9.95 -4.78
N GLU A 422 -10.79 -9.72 -5.51
CA GLU A 422 -10.76 -9.03 -6.80
C GLU A 422 -10.52 -7.54 -6.61
N ALA A 423 -9.83 -6.90 -7.57
CA ALA A 423 -9.50 -5.48 -7.45
C ALA A 423 -9.58 -4.79 -8.80
N GLU A 424 -10.32 -3.68 -8.81
CA GLU A 424 -10.48 -2.83 -9.99
C GLU A 424 -10.38 -1.35 -9.60
N CYS A 425 -9.45 -0.65 -10.25
CA CYS A 425 -9.31 0.78 -10.16
C CYS A 425 -9.79 1.41 -11.47
N PHE A 426 -10.62 2.44 -11.36
CA PHE A 426 -11.16 3.20 -12.47
C PHE A 426 -10.45 4.54 -12.62
N VAL A 427 -10.42 5.05 -13.85
CA VAL A 427 -10.09 6.45 -14.10
C VAL A 427 -11.36 7.27 -13.85
N GLY A 428 -11.34 8.14 -12.85
CA GLY A 428 -12.52 8.92 -12.48
C GLY A 428 -12.23 10.02 -11.47
N ASP A 429 -13.18 10.94 -11.35
CA ASP A 429 -13.15 12.02 -10.36
C ASP A 429 -13.88 11.59 -9.09
N THR A 430 -13.24 11.68 -7.93
CA THR A 430 -13.89 11.31 -6.66
C THR A 430 -15.07 12.22 -6.29
N ARG A 431 -15.19 13.40 -6.88
CA ARG A 431 -16.31 14.33 -6.65
C ARG A 431 -17.59 13.84 -7.32
N ASP A 432 -17.46 12.91 -8.26
CA ASP A 432 -18.54 12.28 -9.00
C ASP A 432 -18.22 10.80 -9.29
N MET A 433 -18.68 9.90 -8.42
CA MET A 433 -18.41 8.47 -8.51
C MET A 433 -19.60 7.71 -9.11
N GLU A 434 -20.23 8.22 -10.17
CA GLU A 434 -21.34 7.54 -10.88
C GLU A 434 -21.04 6.09 -11.27
N ILE A 435 -19.77 5.79 -11.52
CA ILE A 435 -19.26 4.43 -11.81
C ILE A 435 -19.43 3.44 -10.65
N ILE A 436 -19.63 3.92 -9.43
CA ILE A 436 -19.85 3.11 -8.22
C ILE A 436 -21.31 3.22 -7.78
N GLU A 437 -21.96 2.06 -7.66
CA GLU A 437 -23.35 1.98 -7.23
C GLU A 437 -23.54 2.48 -5.78
N SER A 438 -24.71 3.07 -5.51
CA SER A 438 -25.09 3.49 -4.16
C SER A 438 -25.22 2.28 -3.22
N ASP A 439 -24.89 2.46 -1.94
CA ASP A 439 -24.99 1.41 -0.90
C ASP A 439 -24.31 0.07 -1.29
N SER A 440 -23.17 0.12 -2.01
CA SER A 440 -22.44 -1.05 -2.50
C SER A 440 -21.15 -1.35 -1.73
N VAL A 441 -20.60 -0.35 -1.03
CA VAL A 441 -19.29 -0.42 -0.36
C VAL A 441 -19.42 -0.73 1.13
N ASP A 442 -18.64 -1.69 1.63
CA ASP A 442 -18.62 -2.13 3.02
C ASP A 442 -17.64 -1.37 3.92
N GLY A 443 -16.66 -0.69 3.33
CA GLY A 443 -15.74 0.18 4.06
C GLY A 443 -14.85 1.01 3.13
N ILE A 444 -14.34 2.14 3.64
CA ILE A 444 -13.41 3.03 2.90
C ILE A 444 -12.16 3.27 3.74
N VAL A 445 -10.99 3.25 3.13
CA VAL A 445 -9.74 3.72 3.75
C VAL A 445 -8.98 4.57 2.74
N ASN A 446 -8.88 5.87 2.94
CA ASN A 446 -8.33 6.76 1.91
C ASN A 446 -7.50 7.92 2.49
N SER A 447 -6.78 8.62 1.61
CA SER A 447 -5.99 9.81 1.93
C SER A 447 -6.12 10.83 0.81
N PRO A 448 -6.96 11.87 1.00
CA PRO A 448 -7.10 12.93 0.03
C PRO A 448 -5.77 13.66 -0.26
N PRO A 449 -5.59 14.25 -1.46
CA PRO A 449 -4.41 15.03 -1.77
C PRO A 449 -4.38 16.33 -0.95
N TYR A 450 -3.30 16.54 -0.20
CA TYR A 450 -3.16 17.77 0.60
C TYR A 450 -2.97 19.00 -0.30
N SER A 451 -3.77 20.05 -0.08
CA SER A 451 -3.84 21.28 -0.91
C SER A 451 -2.52 22.02 -1.22
N THR A 452 -1.42 21.68 -0.53
CA THR A 452 -0.10 22.32 -0.69
C THR A 452 1.06 21.35 -0.96
N ALA A 453 0.84 20.03 -1.01
CA ALA A 453 1.94 19.10 -0.77
C ALA A 453 2.72 18.64 -2.02
N LEU A 454 2.07 18.31 -3.14
CA LEU A 454 2.74 17.66 -4.27
C LEU A 454 2.08 17.95 -5.64
N ASP A 455 2.91 18.13 -6.66
CA ASP A 455 2.50 18.10 -8.07
C ASP A 455 2.61 16.65 -8.56
N TYR A 456 1.48 15.93 -8.49
CA TYR A 456 1.41 14.50 -8.80
C TYR A 456 1.60 14.23 -10.31
N ILE A 457 1.15 15.14 -11.18
CA ILE A 457 1.24 15.00 -12.63
C ILE A 457 2.67 15.20 -13.13
N LYS A 458 3.42 16.15 -12.57
CA LYS A 458 4.75 16.52 -13.09
C LYS A 458 5.74 15.37 -13.21
N ASN A 459 5.72 14.40 -12.28
CA ASN A 459 6.66 13.26 -12.32
C ASN A 459 6.21 12.16 -13.30
N ASP A 460 4.93 12.15 -13.65
CA ASP A 460 4.30 11.14 -14.51
C ASP A 460 4.13 11.64 -15.95
N TYR A 461 4.22 12.96 -16.17
CA TYR A 461 4.02 13.64 -17.45
C TYR A 461 4.73 12.95 -18.63
N PRO A 462 6.04 12.61 -18.58
CA PRO A 462 6.68 11.93 -19.71
C PRO A 462 6.04 10.58 -20.05
N GLN A 463 5.65 9.81 -19.03
CA GLN A 463 5.03 8.50 -19.19
C GLN A 463 3.61 8.64 -19.74
N LEU A 464 2.82 9.59 -19.23
CA LEU A 464 1.47 9.88 -19.69
C LEU A 464 1.44 10.22 -21.19
N VAL A 465 2.36 11.08 -21.63
CA VAL A 465 2.48 11.50 -23.04
C VAL A 465 3.01 10.36 -23.91
N LEU A 466 4.16 9.77 -23.58
CA LEU A 466 4.81 8.76 -24.43
C LEU A 466 4.01 7.47 -24.58
N LEU A 467 3.26 7.10 -23.54
CA LEU A 467 2.40 5.92 -23.58
C LEU A 467 0.99 6.25 -24.09
N GLY A 468 0.65 7.53 -24.27
CA GLY A 468 -0.66 7.99 -24.72
C GLY A 468 -1.78 7.53 -23.78
N LEU A 469 -1.58 7.73 -22.47
CA LEU A 469 -2.53 7.32 -21.43
C LEU A 469 -3.61 8.38 -21.16
N VAL A 470 -3.46 9.57 -21.73
CA VAL A 470 -4.34 10.72 -21.54
C VAL A 470 -4.68 11.35 -22.89
N ASN A 471 -5.91 11.86 -23.00
CA ASN A 471 -6.34 12.59 -24.19
C ASN A 471 -5.94 14.07 -24.15
N SER A 472 -5.93 14.68 -22.96
CA SER A 472 -5.53 16.07 -22.73
C SER A 472 -4.81 16.20 -21.40
N MET A 473 -3.58 16.72 -21.44
CA MET A 473 -2.79 17.01 -20.23
C MET A 473 -3.37 18.19 -19.44
N ASP A 474 -3.97 19.16 -20.14
CA ASP A 474 -4.60 20.32 -19.52
C ASP A 474 -5.85 19.89 -18.76
N GLN A 475 -6.72 19.08 -19.37
CA GLN A 475 -7.92 18.55 -18.69
C GLN A 475 -7.55 17.72 -17.44
N LEU A 476 -6.52 16.86 -17.51
CA LEU A 476 -6.07 16.11 -16.33
C LEU A 476 -5.55 17.03 -15.22
N GLN A 477 -4.83 18.09 -15.58
CA GLN A 477 -4.43 19.12 -14.61
C GLN A 477 -5.63 19.86 -14.05
N GLU A 478 -6.70 20.00 -14.87
CA GLU A 478 -7.95 20.67 -14.55
C GLU A 478 -8.88 19.89 -13.61
N ASP A 479 -8.85 18.58 -13.69
CA ASP A 479 -9.68 17.73 -12.84
C ASP A 479 -8.97 17.35 -11.53
N MET A 480 -7.64 17.53 -11.45
CA MET A 480 -6.86 17.13 -10.28
C MET A 480 -7.12 18.03 -9.05
N MET A 481 -7.72 17.43 -8.02
CA MET A 481 -7.87 18.02 -6.69
C MET A 481 -6.51 18.37 -6.07
N GLY A 482 -6.45 19.54 -5.43
CA GLY A 482 -5.27 19.99 -4.68
C GLY A 482 -4.06 20.38 -5.54
N ASN A 483 -4.21 20.50 -6.87
CA ASN A 483 -3.13 20.90 -7.76
C ASN A 483 -2.59 22.31 -7.39
N PRO A 484 -1.26 22.47 -7.15
CA PRO A 484 -0.68 23.76 -6.84
C PRO A 484 -0.70 24.72 -8.04
N ARG A 485 -0.74 24.20 -9.27
CA ARG A 485 -0.90 24.99 -10.50
C ARG A 485 -2.35 25.42 -10.61
N ILE A 486 -2.58 26.70 -10.88
CA ILE A 486 -3.91 27.35 -10.75
C ILE A 486 -4.89 26.66 -11.68
N ASN A 487 -5.90 26.04 -11.08
CA ASN A 487 -6.87 25.20 -11.76
C ASN A 487 -8.27 25.41 -11.15
N TYR A 488 -8.72 26.65 -11.11
CA TYR A 488 -10.07 26.96 -10.66
C TYR A 488 -10.40 28.41 -11.02
N ASP A 489 -11.68 28.65 -11.29
CA ASP A 489 -12.19 30.00 -11.50
C ASP A 489 -12.21 30.77 -10.17
N LYS A 490 -11.19 31.61 -9.99
CA LYS A 490 -11.05 32.45 -8.80
C LYS A 490 -12.20 33.43 -8.61
N ASP A 491 -12.77 33.92 -9.71
CA ASP A 491 -13.87 34.88 -9.63
C ASP A 491 -15.16 34.18 -9.20
N GLU A 492 -15.35 32.93 -9.63
CA GLU A 492 -16.43 32.10 -9.10
C GLU A 492 -16.25 31.82 -7.60
N LEU A 493 -15.07 31.37 -7.17
CA LEU A 493 -14.82 31.09 -5.75
C LEU A 493 -14.98 32.36 -4.88
N ARG A 494 -14.56 33.53 -5.38
CA ARG A 494 -14.79 34.82 -4.72
C ARG A 494 -16.27 35.12 -4.55
N LYS A 495 -17.08 34.92 -5.60
CA LYS A 495 -18.52 35.15 -5.54
C LYS A 495 -19.21 34.23 -4.54
N ARG A 496 -18.84 32.94 -4.51
CA ARG A 496 -19.33 31.98 -3.50
C ARG A 496 -18.97 32.42 -2.09
N PHE A 497 -17.70 32.73 -1.84
CA PHE A 497 -17.22 33.17 -0.52
C PHE A 497 -17.88 34.49 -0.05
N LYS A 498 -18.21 35.39 -0.98
CA LYS A 498 -18.96 36.63 -0.69
C LYS A 498 -20.47 36.43 -0.56
N LYS A 499 -20.96 35.19 -0.66
CA LYS A 499 -22.40 34.85 -0.65
C LYS A 499 -23.18 35.47 -1.80
N GLU A 500 -22.51 35.74 -2.91
CA GLU A 500 -23.12 36.18 -4.18
C GLU A 500 -23.56 34.98 -5.04
N LYS A 501 -23.17 33.76 -4.64
CA LYS A 501 -23.56 32.46 -5.21
C LYS A 501 -23.75 31.46 -4.07
N GLU A 502 -24.42 30.34 -4.36
CA GLU A 502 -24.57 29.21 -3.44
C GLU A 502 -23.20 28.68 -2.95
N ASP A 503 -23.07 28.52 -1.65
CA ASP A 503 -21.87 28.04 -0.98
C ASP A 503 -22.18 26.75 -0.20
N PRO A 504 -21.69 25.58 -0.64
CA PRO A 504 -21.93 24.33 0.08
C PRO A 504 -21.27 24.31 1.48
N LEU A 505 -20.37 25.25 1.76
CA LEU A 505 -19.67 25.38 3.03
C LEU A 505 -20.20 26.53 3.89
N GLU A 506 -21.36 27.12 3.56
CA GLU A 506 -21.88 28.29 4.27
C GLU A 506 -22.06 28.03 5.78
N GLU A 507 -22.53 26.83 6.14
CA GLU A 507 -22.76 26.42 7.52
C GLU A 507 -21.52 25.83 8.21
N ILE A 508 -20.43 25.61 7.47
CA ILE A 508 -19.19 25.00 7.97
C ILE A 508 -18.30 26.08 8.59
N LYS A 509 -18.49 26.32 9.89
CA LYS A 509 -17.87 27.42 10.63
C LYS A 509 -16.35 27.43 10.53
N ASN A 510 -15.70 26.27 10.67
CA ASN A 510 -14.24 26.20 10.61
C ASN A 510 -13.71 26.49 9.20
N ALA A 511 -14.42 26.05 8.15
CA ALA A 511 -14.05 26.38 6.77
C ALA A 511 -14.08 27.90 6.54
N GLN A 512 -15.20 28.56 6.90
CA GLN A 512 -15.36 30.01 6.76
C GLN A 512 -14.31 30.79 7.55
N LYS A 513 -14.03 30.36 8.80
CA LYS A 513 -12.99 30.92 9.67
C LYS A 513 -11.61 30.86 9.01
N TYR A 514 -11.20 29.69 8.54
CA TYR A 514 -9.85 29.47 8.00
C TYR A 514 -9.64 30.10 6.62
N VAL A 515 -10.64 30.05 5.75
CA VAL A 515 -10.60 30.75 4.46
C VAL A 515 -10.56 32.26 4.68
N GLY A 516 -11.42 32.79 5.56
CA GLY A 516 -11.45 34.21 5.92
C GLY A 516 -10.14 34.69 6.53
N LEU A 517 -9.49 33.89 7.38
CA LEU A 517 -8.16 34.21 7.93
C LEU A 517 -7.14 34.48 6.82
N LEU A 518 -7.12 33.67 5.77
CA LEU A 518 -6.17 33.84 4.66
C LEU A 518 -6.57 34.99 3.74
N VAL A 519 -7.84 35.04 3.30
CA VAL A 519 -8.33 36.06 2.37
C VAL A 519 -8.19 37.47 2.97
N ASN A 520 -8.61 37.66 4.23
CA ASN A 520 -8.63 38.97 4.88
C ASN A 520 -7.23 39.48 5.29
N ASN A 521 -6.20 38.61 5.27
CA ASN A 521 -4.82 38.98 5.61
C ASN A 521 -3.89 38.96 4.39
N GLY A 522 -4.40 39.33 3.21
CA GLY A 522 -3.59 39.51 2.00
C GLY A 522 -3.07 38.21 1.38
N ARG A 523 -3.61 37.04 1.79
CA ARG A 523 -3.25 35.72 1.26
C ARG A 523 -4.38 35.13 0.40
N GLU A 524 -5.09 35.96 -0.35
CA GLU A 524 -6.27 35.60 -1.14
C GLU A 524 -6.09 34.33 -1.98
N ASN A 525 -5.02 34.25 -2.78
CA ASN A 525 -4.77 33.06 -3.62
C ASN A 525 -4.62 31.76 -2.81
N ALA A 526 -4.05 31.82 -1.59
CA ALA A 526 -3.96 30.66 -0.72
C ALA A 526 -5.31 30.34 -0.08
N GLY A 527 -6.07 31.38 0.33
CA GLY A 527 -7.42 31.22 0.86
C GLY A 527 -8.38 30.58 -0.14
N LEU A 528 -8.38 31.04 -1.39
CA LEU A 528 -9.22 30.46 -2.45
C LEU A 528 -8.80 29.02 -2.78
N ARG A 529 -7.50 28.68 -2.71
CA ARG A 529 -7.03 27.30 -2.88
C ARG A 529 -7.57 26.37 -1.79
N VAL A 530 -7.47 26.81 -0.53
CA VAL A 530 -7.99 26.06 0.63
C VAL A 530 -9.50 25.93 0.52
N TYR A 531 -10.19 26.99 0.09
CA TYR A 531 -11.64 26.97 -0.11
C TYR A 531 -12.07 25.99 -1.20
N ASN A 532 -11.39 25.99 -2.37
CA ASN A 532 -11.65 25.00 -3.43
C ASN A 532 -11.47 23.58 -2.92
N PHE A 533 -10.37 23.33 -2.19
CA PHE A 533 -10.12 22.01 -1.60
C PHE A 533 -11.25 21.57 -0.66
N PHE A 534 -11.77 22.46 0.18
CA PHE A 534 -12.90 22.14 1.06
C PHE A 534 -14.19 21.87 0.28
N ILE A 535 -14.45 22.59 -0.82
CA ILE A 535 -15.60 22.34 -1.70
C ILE A 535 -15.47 20.97 -2.38
N ASP A 536 -14.29 20.67 -2.91
CA ASP A 536 -14.01 19.38 -3.52
C ASP A 536 -14.22 18.24 -2.51
N MET A 537 -13.70 18.39 -1.28
CA MET A 537 -13.91 17.41 -0.20
C MET A 537 -15.36 17.28 0.24
N PHE A 538 -16.16 18.34 0.19
CA PHE A 538 -17.61 18.25 0.43
C PHE A 538 -18.28 17.32 -0.59
N HIS A 539 -17.96 17.48 -1.87
CA HIS A 539 -18.49 16.61 -2.93
C HIS A 539 -17.98 15.17 -2.80
N SER A 540 -16.68 14.99 -2.53
CA SER A 540 -16.12 13.65 -2.30
C SER A 540 -16.75 12.94 -1.10
N LEU A 541 -16.93 13.63 0.04
CA LEU A 541 -17.58 13.05 1.22
C LEU A 541 -19.06 12.73 0.96
N LYS A 542 -19.75 13.55 0.16
CA LYS A 542 -21.13 13.27 -0.26
C LYS A 542 -21.21 11.98 -1.09
N GLU A 543 -20.30 11.80 -2.03
CA GLU A 543 -20.23 10.57 -2.83
C GLU A 543 -19.81 9.36 -1.99
N MET A 544 -18.87 9.51 -1.05
CA MET A 544 -18.55 8.48 -0.06
C MET A 544 -19.80 8.07 0.73
N TYR A 545 -20.57 9.03 1.24
CA TYR A 545 -21.82 8.74 1.94
C TYR A 545 -22.81 7.99 1.05
N ARG A 546 -22.94 8.36 -0.23
CA ARG A 546 -23.85 7.70 -1.17
C ARG A 546 -23.48 6.22 -1.41
N VAL A 547 -22.21 5.92 -1.68
CA VAL A 547 -21.75 4.56 -2.06
C VAL A 547 -21.61 3.61 -0.88
N MET A 548 -21.37 4.14 0.33
CA MET A 548 -21.24 3.35 1.55
C MET A 548 -22.56 2.68 1.94
N LYS A 549 -22.55 1.41 2.33
CA LYS A 549 -23.71 0.74 2.94
C LYS A 549 -24.06 1.35 4.30
N PRO A 550 -25.32 1.25 4.78
CA PRO A 550 -25.69 1.70 6.12
C PRO A 550 -24.82 1.07 7.21
N LYS A 551 -24.39 1.86 8.20
CA LYS A 551 -23.50 1.44 9.31
C LYS A 551 -22.09 1.00 8.89
N SER A 552 -21.69 1.23 7.64
CA SER A 552 -20.30 1.02 7.24
C SER A 552 -19.43 2.17 7.74
N LYS A 553 -18.13 1.89 7.85
CA LYS A 553 -17.14 2.85 8.36
C LYS A 553 -16.21 3.33 7.26
N CYS A 554 -15.68 4.53 7.41
CA CYS A 554 -14.58 5.04 6.60
C CYS A 554 -13.45 5.56 7.48
N ALA A 555 -12.19 5.35 7.08
CA ALA A 555 -11.02 5.94 7.69
C ALA A 555 -10.35 6.91 6.70
N ILE A 556 -10.29 8.19 7.06
CA ILE A 556 -9.76 9.26 6.22
C ILE A 556 -8.49 9.79 6.88
N VAL A 557 -7.35 9.58 6.22
CA VAL A 557 -6.06 10.08 6.68
C VAL A 557 -5.88 11.50 6.12
N ILE A 558 -5.81 12.49 7.01
CA ILE A 558 -5.69 13.90 6.64
C ILE A 558 -4.66 14.62 7.50
N GLY A 559 -3.87 15.50 6.89
CA GLY A 559 -2.85 16.30 7.56
C GLY A 559 -3.19 17.79 7.52
N ASN A 560 -2.80 18.51 8.56
CA ASN A 560 -3.07 19.93 8.70
C ASN A 560 -2.04 20.80 7.99
N ASN A 561 -2.52 21.82 7.26
CA ASN A 561 -1.68 22.73 6.49
C ASN A 561 -1.22 23.90 7.37
N HIS A 562 -0.04 24.44 7.08
CA HIS A 562 0.50 25.56 7.85
C HIS A 562 0.79 26.74 6.90
N PHE A 563 0.23 27.90 7.22
CA PHE A 563 0.44 29.13 6.44
C PHE A 563 1.02 30.24 7.31
N LYS A 564 1.98 30.98 6.74
CA LYS A 564 2.53 32.17 7.37
C LYS A 564 1.61 33.38 7.17
N VAL A 565 0.96 33.87 8.21
CA VAL A 565 0.09 35.07 8.20
C VAL A 565 0.64 36.06 9.22
N ASN A 566 0.84 37.32 8.83
CA ASN A 566 1.39 38.37 9.72
C ASN A 566 2.63 37.94 10.52
N ASP A 567 3.59 37.34 9.82
CA ASP A 567 4.84 36.78 10.38
C ASP A 567 4.72 35.63 11.39
N ARG A 568 3.52 35.06 11.58
CA ARG A 568 3.29 33.89 12.42
C ARG A 568 2.77 32.72 11.58
N TYR A 569 3.12 31.49 11.98
CA TYR A 569 2.52 30.31 11.38
C TYR A 569 1.18 30.04 12.02
N HIS A 570 0.16 29.89 11.19
CA HIS A 570 -1.18 29.45 11.56
C HIS A 570 -1.44 28.07 10.96
N GLU A 571 -1.91 27.16 11.79
CA GLU A 571 -2.38 25.84 11.38
C GLU A 571 -3.82 25.97 10.86
N ILE A 572 -4.08 25.32 9.74
CA ILE A 572 -5.40 25.12 9.15
C ILE A 572 -5.78 23.67 9.43
N GLU A 573 -6.73 23.51 10.35
CA GLU A 573 -7.22 22.23 10.85
C GLU A 573 -8.17 21.60 9.83
N ASN A 574 -7.57 20.95 8.81
CA ASN A 574 -8.33 20.26 7.77
C ASN A 574 -9.15 19.12 8.36
N ASP A 575 -8.61 18.44 9.38
CA ASP A 575 -9.30 17.38 10.12
C ASP A 575 -10.62 17.87 10.74
N GLU A 576 -10.59 18.98 11.48
CA GLU A 576 -11.79 19.57 12.09
C GLU A 576 -12.81 20.02 11.02
N VAL A 577 -12.34 20.60 9.91
CA VAL A 577 -13.22 21.01 8.79
C VAL A 577 -13.88 19.80 8.12
N LEU A 578 -13.13 18.74 7.83
CA LEU A 578 -13.66 17.51 7.22
C LEU A 578 -14.65 16.81 8.16
N LEU A 579 -14.42 16.85 9.47
CA LEU A 579 -15.34 16.32 10.47
C LEU A 579 -16.66 17.12 10.51
N GLU A 580 -16.61 18.45 10.45
CA GLU A 580 -17.82 19.30 10.33
C GLU A 580 -18.60 19.00 9.05
N ILE A 581 -17.90 18.89 7.91
CA ILE A 581 -18.51 18.53 6.62
C ILE A 581 -19.17 17.15 6.72
N GLY A 582 -18.45 16.14 7.23
CA GLY A 582 -18.99 14.79 7.39
C GLY A 582 -20.28 14.78 8.23
N LYS A 583 -20.28 15.46 9.37
CA LYS A 583 -21.46 15.60 10.24
C LYS A 583 -22.63 16.28 9.53
N SER A 584 -22.37 17.30 8.72
CA SER A 584 -23.41 17.98 7.93
C SER A 584 -24.06 17.08 6.86
N LEU A 585 -23.32 16.08 6.36
CA LEU A 585 -23.78 15.10 5.37
C LEU A 585 -24.45 13.86 5.99
N GLY A 586 -24.39 13.71 7.32
CA GLY A 586 -25.03 12.61 8.05
C GLY A 586 -24.07 11.59 8.65
N PHE A 587 -22.76 11.72 8.47
CA PHE A 587 -21.79 10.85 9.14
C PHE A 587 -21.79 11.06 10.66
N LYS A 588 -21.51 10.00 11.39
CA LYS A 588 -21.22 10.02 12.84
C LYS A 588 -19.74 9.82 13.07
N GLU A 589 -19.21 10.51 14.08
CA GLU A 589 -17.84 10.31 14.54
C GLU A 589 -17.76 8.99 15.34
N ASP A 590 -16.88 8.08 14.91
CA ASP A 590 -16.64 6.80 15.57
C ASP A 590 -15.35 6.84 16.38
N TYR A 591 -14.24 7.27 15.76
CA TYR A 591 -12.94 7.38 16.42
C TYR A 591 -12.02 8.39 15.71
N VAL A 592 -11.10 9.01 16.45
CA VAL A 592 -10.13 9.97 15.90
C VAL A 592 -8.73 9.66 16.43
N ILE A 593 -7.80 9.37 15.53
CA ILE A 593 -6.39 9.11 15.87
C ILE A 593 -5.58 10.35 15.51
N LYS A 594 -4.86 10.93 16.46
CA LYS A 594 -3.96 12.09 16.22
C LYS A 594 -2.52 11.64 16.35
N ARG A 595 -1.71 11.85 15.30
CA ARG A 595 -0.33 11.38 15.21
C ARG A 595 0.64 12.51 14.96
N GLU A 596 1.81 12.45 15.59
CA GLU A 596 2.90 13.37 15.31
C GLU A 596 3.88 12.77 14.29
N LEU A 597 4.07 13.48 13.17
CA LEU A 597 5.03 13.09 12.15
C LEU A 597 6.41 13.65 12.51
N GLN A 598 7.38 12.76 12.70
CA GLN A 598 8.79 13.12 12.89
C GLN A 598 9.40 13.65 11.58
N LYS A 599 9.13 14.91 11.23
CA LYS A 599 9.74 15.61 10.08
C LYS A 599 10.58 16.78 10.54
N THR A 600 11.82 16.83 10.07
CA THR A 600 12.85 17.80 10.50
C THR A 600 12.80 19.16 9.78
N SER A 601 11.98 19.32 8.75
CA SER A 601 11.92 20.55 7.93
C SER A 601 10.71 21.43 8.27
N VAL A 602 10.94 22.74 8.35
CA VAL A 602 9.92 23.77 8.58
C VAL A 602 8.97 23.83 7.38
N GLY A 603 7.64 23.79 7.63
CA GLY A 603 6.60 23.88 6.59
C GLY A 603 6.00 22.55 6.13
N ASN A 604 6.54 21.41 6.56
CA ASN A 604 5.93 20.10 6.31
C ASN A 604 4.81 19.81 7.32
N ILE A 605 3.82 19.01 6.91
CA ILE A 605 2.76 18.47 7.78
C ILE A 605 3.44 17.78 8.97
N ARG A 606 3.20 18.31 10.18
CA ARG A 606 3.76 17.82 11.46
C ARG A 606 2.80 16.92 12.23
N LYS A 607 1.50 17.05 11.94
CA LYS A 607 0.45 16.26 12.54
C LYS A 607 -0.42 15.67 11.44
N GLU A 608 -0.71 14.39 11.58
CA GLU A 608 -1.63 13.66 10.73
C GLU A 608 -2.74 13.12 11.62
N THR A 609 -3.97 13.30 11.19
CA THR A 609 -5.17 12.85 11.88
C THR A 609 -5.85 11.81 11.01
N ILE A 610 -6.33 10.73 11.63
CA ILE A 610 -7.14 9.71 10.97
C ILE A 610 -8.54 9.84 11.54
N LEU A 611 -9.47 10.30 10.71
CA LEU A 611 -10.87 10.43 11.06
C LEU A 611 -11.58 9.13 10.70
N ILE A 612 -12.17 8.47 11.68
CA ILE A 612 -13.00 7.29 11.46
C ILE A 612 -14.45 7.68 11.67
N LEU A 613 -15.24 7.57 10.60
CA LEU A 613 -16.64 7.98 10.54
C LEU A 613 -17.54 6.78 10.19
N GLU A 614 -18.77 6.80 10.67
CA GLU A 614 -19.82 5.80 10.37
C GLU A 614 -20.98 6.45 9.60
N LYS A 615 -21.52 5.75 8.60
CA LYS A 615 -22.73 6.16 7.85
C LYS A 615 -24.03 5.89 8.61
#